data_AF-A0AAV5FJ98-F1
#
_entry.id   AF-A0AAV5FJ98-F1
#
_cell.length_a   1.000
_cell.length_b   1.000
_cell.length_c   1.000
_cell.angle_alpha   90.00
_cell.angle_beta   90.00
_cell.angle_gamma   90.00
#
_symmetry.space_group_name_H-M   'P 1'
#
loop_
_entity.id
_entity.type
_entity.pdbx_description
1 polymer ?
#
loop_
_entity_poly.entity_id
_entity_poly.type
_entity_poly.pdbx_seq_one_letter_code
_entity_poly.pdbx_strand_id
1 'polypeptide(L)'
;MQCLQVEIQVRKIYCISRAIPTLPFSLEDAARSEAEFEKAEQAGEKLVRVGQDTRLNHRCLDLRTAGNQAIIRIKGQVKHKFGDFLLSKDFVEIETTKLTAGSSEGGAAVFKLQYYGQPACLAQSPQLYKQMSINGGFGRVFEVGPVYRAENSNTHRHLSEFIGLDAEMEIMEHYLRSAILLEAGMEVELMGDLNTEAEKKLGRLVKEKYGTDFFILYRYPSAVRPFYTMPCCENPAYSNSFDAFIRGRHYAHK
;
A
#
# COMPACT_ATOMS: atom_id res chain seq x y z
N MET A 1 12.52 18.03 -22.68
CA MET A 1 13.50 19.13 -22.50
C MET A 1 12.74 20.39 -22.13
N GLN A 2 12.57 20.69 -20.84
CA GLN A 2 12.08 22.01 -20.44
C GLN A 2 13.29 22.94 -20.43
N CYS A 3 13.33 23.84 -21.41
CA CYS A 3 14.31 24.90 -21.51
C CYS A 3 14.04 25.90 -20.37
N LEU A 4 15.02 26.16 -19.50
CA LEU A 4 14.95 27.27 -18.56
C LEU A 4 15.01 28.56 -19.39
N GLN A 5 13.89 29.30 -19.46
CA GLN A 5 13.73 30.46 -20.35
C GLN A 5 14.22 31.79 -19.75
N VAL A 6 14.65 31.80 -18.49
CA VAL A 6 15.03 33.01 -17.75
C VAL A 6 16.17 32.73 -16.77
N GLU A 7 16.94 33.77 -16.45
CA GLU A 7 17.96 33.79 -15.41
C GLU A 7 17.66 34.91 -14.40
N ILE A 8 18.07 34.72 -13.14
CA ILE A 8 17.87 35.71 -12.07
C ILE A 8 19.13 36.59 -11.95
N GLN A 9 19.02 37.87 -12.31
CA GLN A 9 20.08 38.86 -12.05
C GLN A 9 20.03 39.34 -10.58
N VAL A 10 20.87 38.75 -9.72
CA VAL A 10 20.89 39.04 -8.28
C VAL A 10 21.51 40.42 -8.00
N ARG A 11 20.76 41.32 -7.36
CA ARG A 11 21.28 42.64 -6.90
C ARG A 11 21.76 42.63 -5.45
N LYS A 12 21.10 41.86 -4.59
CA LYS A 12 21.42 41.68 -3.16
C LYS A 12 21.04 40.27 -2.74
N ILE A 13 21.85 39.66 -1.88
CA ILE A 13 21.59 38.32 -1.31
C ILE A 13 21.82 38.36 0.20
N TYR A 14 20.90 37.77 0.95
CA TYR A 14 20.96 37.68 2.41
C TYR A 14 20.77 36.23 2.84
N CYS A 15 21.65 35.73 3.69
CA CYS A 15 21.53 34.38 4.23
C CYS A 15 20.59 34.39 5.44
N ILE A 16 19.38 33.86 5.27
CA ILE A 16 18.37 33.77 6.36
C ILE A 16 18.72 32.63 7.33
N SER A 17 19.15 31.49 6.79
CA SER A 17 19.55 30.32 7.56
C SER A 17 20.73 29.67 6.87
N ARG A 18 21.87 29.62 7.58
CA ARG A 18 23.11 29.05 7.05
C ARG A 18 23.15 27.56 7.34
N ALA A 19 23.33 26.75 6.29
CA ALA A 19 23.58 25.32 6.45
C ALA A 19 24.95 25.06 7.07
N ILE A 20 25.11 23.89 7.70
CA ILE A 20 26.44 23.42 8.10
C ILE A 20 27.33 23.21 6.87
N PRO A 21 28.65 23.44 6.97
CA PRO A 21 29.54 23.38 5.80
C PRO A 21 29.60 22.00 5.14
N THR A 22 29.51 20.94 5.94
CA THR A 22 29.61 19.55 5.48
C THR A 22 28.30 18.82 5.72
N LEU A 23 27.60 18.51 4.63
CA LEU A 23 26.38 17.70 4.66
C LEU A 23 26.73 16.20 4.62
N PRO A 24 25.89 15.31 5.19
CA PRO A 24 26.10 13.87 5.13
C PRO A 24 26.18 13.30 3.70
N PHE A 25 25.49 13.95 2.75
CA PHE A 25 25.57 13.71 1.31
C PHE A 25 25.09 14.95 0.55
N SER A 26 25.43 15.06 -0.74
CA SER A 26 24.91 16.12 -1.60
C SER A 26 23.50 15.79 -2.12
N LEU A 27 22.69 16.81 -2.37
CA LEU A 27 21.37 16.62 -2.97
C LEU A 27 21.46 16.09 -4.40
N GLU A 28 22.53 16.42 -5.11
CA GLU A 28 22.81 15.93 -6.47
C GLU A 28 23.03 14.43 -6.46
N ASP A 29 23.89 13.91 -5.57
CA ASP A 29 24.15 12.46 -5.46
C ASP A 29 22.88 11.69 -5.08
N ALA A 30 22.03 12.26 -4.22
CA ALA A 30 20.77 11.65 -3.81
C ALA A 30 19.67 11.73 -4.90
N ALA A 31 19.72 12.73 -5.79
CA ALA A 31 18.72 12.93 -6.84
C ALA A 31 18.98 12.11 -8.11
N ARG A 32 20.18 11.55 -8.28
CA ARG A 32 20.53 10.71 -9.43
C ARG A 32 19.63 9.50 -9.55
N SER A 33 19.20 9.23 -10.78
CA SER A 33 18.42 8.07 -11.19
C SER A 33 19.29 6.85 -11.48
N GLU A 34 18.69 5.66 -11.45
CA GLU A 34 19.38 4.42 -11.84
C GLU A 34 19.93 4.49 -13.28
N ALA A 35 19.19 5.11 -14.20
CA ALA A 35 19.62 5.29 -15.58
C ALA A 35 20.87 6.18 -15.72
N GLU A 36 21.10 7.12 -14.79
CA GLU A 36 22.34 7.90 -14.77
C GLU A 36 23.52 7.08 -14.28
N PHE A 37 23.31 6.20 -13.30
CA PHE A 37 24.34 5.26 -12.86
C PHE A 37 24.73 4.28 -13.97
N GLU A 38 23.74 3.71 -14.68
CA GLU A 38 23.98 2.81 -15.82
C GLU A 38 24.79 3.49 -16.93
N LYS A 39 24.47 4.74 -17.26
CA LYS A 39 25.22 5.53 -18.25
C LYS A 39 26.64 5.83 -17.81
N ALA A 40 26.84 6.19 -16.54
CA ALA A 40 28.17 6.46 -16.00
C ALA A 40 29.04 5.20 -16.02
N GLU A 41 28.46 4.05 -15.65
CA GLU A 41 29.17 2.76 -15.70
C GLU A 41 29.60 2.40 -17.13
N GLN A 42 28.73 2.63 -18.12
CA GLN A 42 29.07 2.45 -19.54
C GLN A 42 30.17 3.41 -20.02
N ALA A 43 30.23 4.63 -19.46
CA ALA A 43 31.26 5.62 -19.76
C ALA A 43 32.57 5.39 -18.98
N GLY A 44 32.62 4.39 -18.08
CA GLY A 44 33.76 4.17 -17.19
C GLY A 44 33.89 5.20 -16.06
N GLU A 45 32.85 5.99 -15.80
CA GLU A 45 32.79 7.00 -14.76
C GLU A 45 32.23 6.43 -13.46
N LYS A 46 32.86 6.79 -12.33
CA LYS A 46 32.40 6.36 -11.01
C LYS A 46 31.62 7.47 -10.31
N LEU A 47 30.30 7.28 -10.22
CA LEU A 47 29.43 8.19 -9.47
C LEU A 47 29.24 7.72 -8.02
N VAL A 48 29.08 8.67 -7.11
CA VAL A 48 28.74 8.39 -5.71
C VAL A 48 27.28 7.99 -5.62
N ARG A 49 27.01 6.83 -5.02
CA ARG A 49 25.65 6.32 -4.74
C ARG A 49 25.36 6.44 -3.24
N VAL A 50 24.35 7.22 -2.89
CA VAL A 50 23.87 7.33 -1.50
C VAL A 50 22.95 6.15 -1.20
N GLY A 51 23.35 5.30 -0.26
CA GLY A 51 22.59 4.12 0.15
C GLY A 51 21.26 4.46 0.84
N GLN A 52 20.30 3.52 0.79
CA GLN A 52 18.95 3.72 1.35
C GLN A 52 18.98 4.03 2.85
N ASP A 53 19.76 3.30 3.65
CA ASP A 53 19.83 3.53 5.10
C ASP A 53 20.42 4.90 5.42
N THR A 54 21.44 5.34 4.69
CA THR A 54 22.00 6.70 4.84
C THR A 54 20.96 7.77 4.51
N ARG A 55 20.16 7.57 3.46
CA ARG A 55 19.06 8.48 3.11
C ARG A 55 17.99 8.52 4.20
N LEU A 56 17.64 7.37 4.79
CA LEU A 56 16.66 7.27 5.86
C LEU A 56 17.18 7.88 7.18
N ASN A 57 18.45 7.68 7.53
CA ASN A 57 19.08 8.29 8.70
C ASN A 57 19.14 9.82 8.61
N HIS A 58 19.18 10.38 7.40
CA HIS A 58 19.14 11.82 7.14
C HIS A 58 17.92 12.22 6.30
N ARG A 59 16.74 11.66 6.64
CA ARG A 59 15.51 11.81 5.84
C ARG A 59 15.10 13.25 5.59
N CYS A 60 15.39 14.18 6.52
CA CYS A 60 15.09 15.60 6.34
C CYS A 60 15.83 16.25 5.16
N LEU A 61 17.01 15.73 4.80
CA LEU A 61 17.78 16.15 3.64
C LEU A 61 17.30 15.43 2.38
N ASP A 62 17.14 14.11 2.45
CA ASP A 62 16.68 13.28 1.32
C ASP A 62 15.29 13.71 0.81
N LEU A 63 14.38 14.12 1.70
CA LEU A 63 13.07 14.63 1.34
C LEU A 63 13.13 15.90 0.47
N ARG A 64 14.26 16.58 0.35
CA ARG A 64 14.41 17.79 -0.49
C ARG A 64 14.65 17.46 -1.96
N THR A 65 14.97 16.22 -2.31
CA THR A 65 15.13 15.83 -3.72
C THR A 65 13.80 15.96 -4.47
N ALA A 66 13.86 16.37 -5.74
CA ALA A 66 12.66 16.54 -6.56
C ALA A 66 11.81 15.26 -6.64
N GLY A 67 12.46 14.09 -6.70
CA GLY A 67 11.80 12.79 -6.69
C GLY A 67 11.00 12.54 -5.41
N ASN A 68 11.60 12.70 -4.22
CA ASN A 68 10.89 12.53 -2.95
C ASN A 68 9.77 13.57 -2.78
N GLN A 69 10.04 14.83 -3.14
CA GLN A 69 9.04 15.90 -3.14
C GLN A 69 7.81 15.53 -3.99
N ALA A 70 8.00 14.95 -5.17
CA ALA A 70 6.91 14.47 -6.02
C ALA A 70 6.20 13.26 -5.40
N ILE A 71 6.93 12.25 -4.93
CA ILE A 71 6.37 11.03 -4.32
C ILE A 71 5.45 11.36 -3.15
N ILE A 72 5.88 12.23 -2.23
CA ILE A 72 5.08 12.59 -1.05
C ILE A 72 3.81 13.34 -1.45
N ARG A 73 3.87 14.26 -2.42
CA ARG A 73 2.69 14.95 -2.94
C ARG A 73 1.70 13.99 -3.60
N ILE A 74 2.20 13.08 -4.45
CA ILE A 74 1.37 12.04 -5.10
C ILE A 74 0.72 11.16 -4.04
N LYS A 75 1.48 10.68 -3.05
CA LYS A 75 0.94 9.88 -1.94
C LYS A 75 -0.16 10.64 -1.17
N GLY A 76 0.00 11.93 -0.94
CA GLY A 76 -1.04 12.79 -0.36
C GLY A 76 -2.30 12.83 -1.23
N GLN A 77 -2.15 13.02 -2.54
CA GLN A 77 -3.28 13.07 -3.48
C GLN A 77 -4.01 11.73 -3.59
N VAL A 78 -3.31 10.59 -3.53
CA VAL A 78 -3.94 9.26 -3.52
C VAL A 78 -4.91 9.13 -2.34
N LYS A 79 -4.50 9.53 -1.13
CA LYS A 79 -5.36 9.50 0.06
C LYS A 79 -6.59 10.39 -0.09
N HIS A 80 -6.41 11.63 -0.56
CA HIS A 80 -7.53 12.54 -0.77
C HIS A 80 -8.50 12.01 -1.82
N LYS A 81 -8.00 11.49 -2.95
CA LYS A 81 -8.86 10.94 -4.01
C LYS A 81 -9.61 9.69 -3.60
N PHE A 82 -9.02 8.86 -2.74
CA PHE A 82 -9.72 7.74 -2.13
C PHE A 82 -10.90 8.20 -1.27
N GLY A 83 -10.66 9.16 -0.36
CA GLY A 83 -11.72 9.75 0.47
C GLY A 83 -12.79 10.46 -0.36
N ASP A 84 -12.40 11.36 -1.27
CA ASP A 84 -13.30 12.09 -2.17
C ASP A 84 -14.26 11.14 -2.92
N PHE A 85 -13.72 10.04 -3.45
CA PHE A 85 -14.51 9.05 -4.18
C PHE A 85 -15.51 8.34 -3.27
N LEU A 86 -15.09 7.87 -2.09
CA LEU A 86 -15.99 7.16 -1.19
C LEU A 86 -17.06 8.07 -0.59
N LEU A 87 -16.71 9.31 -0.25
CA LEU A 87 -17.68 10.34 0.15
C LEU A 87 -18.71 10.61 -0.96
N SER A 88 -18.29 10.63 -2.23
CA SER A 88 -19.23 10.75 -3.38
C SER A 88 -20.14 9.54 -3.59
N LYS A 89 -19.92 8.45 -2.84
CA LYS A 89 -20.70 7.21 -2.83
C LYS A 89 -21.42 6.99 -1.50
N ASP A 90 -21.63 8.07 -0.74
CA ASP A 90 -22.33 8.10 0.54
C ASP A 90 -21.68 7.20 1.61
N PHE A 91 -20.37 6.95 1.53
CA PHE A 91 -19.64 6.32 2.62
C PHE A 91 -19.43 7.32 3.76
N VAL A 92 -19.43 6.79 4.99
CA VAL A 92 -19.08 7.54 6.20
C VAL A 92 -17.63 7.28 6.57
N GLU A 93 -16.85 8.35 6.75
CA GLU A 93 -15.49 8.24 7.31
C GLU A 93 -15.57 7.94 8.81
N ILE A 94 -14.87 6.90 9.25
CA ILE A 94 -14.80 6.50 10.67
C ILE A 94 -13.35 6.55 11.16
N GLU A 95 -13.19 6.80 12.46
CA GLU A 95 -11.90 6.75 13.15
C GLU A 95 -11.96 5.69 14.24
N THR A 96 -11.14 4.64 14.11
CA THR A 96 -11.20 3.50 15.03
C THR A 96 -9.98 3.46 15.95
N THR A 97 -10.19 3.01 17.19
CA THR A 97 -9.08 2.86 18.16
C THR A 97 -8.03 1.90 17.61
N LYS A 98 -6.76 2.27 17.81
CA LYS A 98 -5.61 1.40 17.49
C LYS A 98 -5.12 0.62 18.69
N LEU A 99 -5.65 0.89 19.88
CA LEU A 99 -5.37 0.16 21.10
C LEU A 99 -6.48 -0.86 21.35
N THR A 100 -6.12 -2.13 21.42
CA THR A 100 -7.02 -3.24 21.70
C THR A 100 -6.56 -4.02 22.93
N ALA A 101 -7.49 -4.64 23.66
CA ALA A 101 -7.18 -5.44 24.84
C ALA A 101 -6.56 -6.81 24.48
N GLY A 102 -6.67 -7.24 23.23
CA GLY A 102 -6.16 -8.52 22.74
C GLY A 102 -6.09 -8.57 21.22
N SER A 103 -5.53 -9.66 20.68
CA SER A 103 -5.44 -9.87 19.24
C SER A 103 -6.84 -10.05 18.65
N SER A 104 -7.22 -9.21 17.69
CA SER A 104 -8.49 -9.31 16.96
C SER A 104 -8.51 -10.46 15.96
N GLU A 105 -7.34 -10.83 15.43
CA GLU A 105 -7.15 -11.90 14.47
C GLU A 105 -6.29 -12.99 15.12
N GLY A 106 -6.87 -14.17 15.36
CA GLY A 106 -6.17 -15.28 16.02
C GLY A 106 -4.97 -15.74 15.20
N GLY A 107 -3.80 -15.88 15.84
CA GLY A 107 -2.60 -16.49 15.24
C GLY A 107 -1.57 -15.52 14.66
N ALA A 108 -1.86 -14.22 14.57
CA ALA A 108 -0.92 -13.23 14.02
C ALA A 108 -0.10 -12.52 15.11
N ALA A 109 1.14 -12.13 14.79
CA ALA A 109 2.01 -11.40 15.70
C ALA A 109 1.53 -9.95 15.89
N VAL A 110 1.33 -9.53 17.15
CA VAL A 110 0.88 -8.17 17.52
C VAL A 110 1.93 -7.44 18.34
N PHE A 111 2.04 -6.12 18.16
CA PHE A 111 2.83 -5.28 19.07
C PHE A 111 2.09 -5.16 20.39
N LYS A 112 2.76 -5.53 21.49
CA LYS A 112 2.22 -5.45 22.85
C LYS A 112 2.79 -4.23 23.56
N LEU A 113 1.97 -3.58 24.35
CA LEU A 113 2.35 -2.44 25.19
C LEU A 113 1.71 -2.55 26.57
N GLN A 114 2.32 -1.90 27.56
CA GLN A 114 1.77 -1.80 28.90
C GLN A 114 0.94 -0.53 29.03
N TYR A 115 -0.35 -0.69 29.26
CA TYR A 115 -1.34 0.39 29.34
C TYR A 115 -1.90 0.49 30.76
N TYR A 116 -1.35 1.40 31.56
CA TYR A 116 -1.75 1.65 32.96
C TYR A 116 -1.81 0.39 33.85
N GLY A 117 -0.84 -0.51 33.71
CA GLY A 117 -0.81 -1.76 34.48
C GLY A 117 -1.56 -2.92 33.82
N GLN A 118 -2.25 -2.69 32.69
CA GLN A 118 -2.92 -3.72 31.89
C GLN A 118 -2.20 -3.96 30.57
N PRO A 119 -2.20 -5.18 30.03
CA PRO A 119 -1.69 -5.42 28.69
C PRO A 119 -2.64 -4.83 27.63
N ALA A 120 -2.06 -4.23 26.60
CA ALA A 120 -2.76 -3.84 25.38
C ALA A 120 -1.92 -4.22 24.15
N CYS A 121 -2.54 -4.20 22.98
CA CYS A 121 -1.84 -4.36 21.71
C CYS A 121 -2.28 -3.32 20.67
N LEU A 122 -1.43 -3.13 19.67
CA LEU A 122 -1.76 -2.33 18.49
C LEU A 122 -2.58 -3.16 17.51
N ALA A 123 -3.67 -2.58 17.02
CA ALA A 123 -4.55 -3.20 16.03
C ALA A 123 -3.82 -3.42 14.69
N GLN A 124 -3.94 -4.62 14.14
CA GLN A 124 -3.30 -4.97 12.86
C GLN A 124 -4.11 -4.57 11.63
N SER A 125 -5.38 -4.27 11.82
CA SER A 125 -6.32 -3.78 10.82
C SER A 125 -7.50 -3.16 11.57
N PRO A 126 -8.24 -2.23 10.97
CA PRO A 126 -9.50 -1.74 11.55
C PRO A 126 -10.68 -2.70 11.29
N GLN A 127 -10.43 -3.94 10.85
CA GLN A 127 -11.46 -4.83 10.29
C GLN A 127 -12.64 -5.06 11.24
N LEU A 128 -12.36 -5.40 12.50
CA LEU A 128 -13.41 -5.63 13.50
C LEU A 128 -14.27 -4.38 13.71
N TYR A 129 -13.67 -3.20 13.84
CA TYR A 129 -14.38 -1.95 14.09
C TYR A 129 -15.19 -1.49 12.88
N LYS A 130 -14.70 -1.72 11.65
CA LYS A 130 -15.49 -1.49 10.43
C LYS A 130 -16.75 -2.35 10.42
N GLN A 131 -16.63 -3.64 10.71
CA GLN A 131 -17.78 -4.56 10.79
C GLN A 131 -18.76 -4.17 11.91
N MET A 132 -18.26 -3.76 13.08
CA MET A 132 -19.10 -3.22 14.15
C MET A 132 -19.85 -1.95 13.72
N SER A 133 -19.20 -1.09 12.92
CA SER A 133 -19.84 0.11 12.38
C SER A 133 -20.95 -0.24 11.39
N ILE A 134 -20.74 -1.23 10.53
CA ILE A 134 -21.83 -1.76 9.68
C ILE A 134 -23.01 -2.25 10.54
N ASN A 135 -22.73 -3.08 11.56
CA ASN A 135 -23.76 -3.55 12.50
C ASN A 135 -24.44 -2.41 13.28
N GLY A 136 -23.77 -1.28 13.44
CA GLY A 136 -24.30 -0.05 14.03
C GLY A 136 -25.24 0.74 13.11
N GLY A 137 -25.49 0.26 11.89
CA GLY A 137 -26.42 0.87 10.93
C GLY A 137 -25.79 1.91 10.02
N PHE A 138 -24.45 1.99 9.95
CA PHE A 138 -23.78 2.95 9.07
C PHE A 138 -23.85 2.57 7.57
N GLY A 139 -24.10 1.30 7.24
CA GLY A 139 -24.29 0.82 5.86
C GLY A 139 -23.02 0.79 4.99
N ARG A 140 -22.25 1.89 4.92
CA ARG A 140 -20.99 2.01 4.17
C ARG A 140 -20.00 2.88 4.95
N VAL A 141 -18.82 2.34 5.26
CA VAL A 141 -17.81 3.04 6.06
C VAL A 141 -16.43 2.93 5.44
N PHE A 142 -15.57 3.91 5.68
CA PHE A 142 -14.16 3.84 5.31
C PHE A 142 -13.26 4.49 6.35
N GLU A 143 -11.99 4.12 6.35
CA GLU A 143 -10.98 4.67 7.24
C GLU A 143 -9.64 4.82 6.52
N VAL A 144 -8.97 5.96 6.75
CA VAL A 144 -7.59 6.20 6.33
C VAL A 144 -6.73 6.39 7.58
N GLY A 145 -6.06 5.33 8.02
CA GLY A 145 -5.41 5.32 9.33
C GLY A 145 -4.14 4.46 9.40
N PRO A 146 -3.38 4.56 10.50
CA PRO A 146 -2.21 3.72 10.71
C PRO A 146 -2.61 2.25 10.93
N VAL A 147 -1.79 1.37 10.39
CA VAL A 147 -1.91 -0.09 10.43
C VAL A 147 -0.56 -0.67 10.86
N TYR A 148 -0.60 -1.65 11.78
CA TYR A 148 0.60 -2.20 12.40
C TYR A 148 0.78 -3.69 12.09
N ARG A 149 1.97 -4.11 11.65
CA ARG A 149 2.32 -5.51 11.41
C ARG A 149 3.54 -5.88 12.23
N ALA A 150 3.37 -6.80 13.17
CA ALA A 150 4.44 -7.20 14.11
C ALA A 150 5.25 -8.42 13.63
N GLU A 151 5.00 -8.88 12.41
CA GLU A 151 5.79 -9.93 11.77
C GLU A 151 7.24 -9.45 11.60
N ASN A 152 8.19 -10.29 12.01
CA ASN A 152 9.62 -9.99 11.84
C ASN A 152 10.05 -10.28 10.39
N SER A 153 9.60 -9.43 9.46
CA SER A 153 9.86 -9.54 8.03
C SER A 153 10.61 -8.31 7.54
N ASN A 154 11.92 -8.45 7.34
CA ASN A 154 12.77 -7.38 6.81
C ASN A 154 12.94 -7.53 5.29
N THR A 155 11.93 -7.11 4.54
CA THR A 155 11.97 -7.12 3.07
C THR A 155 11.69 -5.73 2.51
N HIS A 156 12.03 -5.51 1.24
CA HIS A 156 11.74 -4.26 0.52
C HIS A 156 10.23 -3.93 0.37
N ARG A 157 9.32 -4.82 0.81
CA ARG A 157 7.86 -4.64 0.69
C ARG A 157 7.12 -4.53 2.02
N HIS A 158 7.77 -4.90 3.13
CA HIS A 158 7.09 -4.99 4.41
C HIS A 158 7.53 -3.83 5.31
N LEU A 159 6.54 -3.14 5.88
CA LEU A 159 6.74 -2.12 6.90
C LEU A 159 5.95 -2.55 8.14
N SER A 160 6.52 -2.33 9.32
CA SER A 160 5.84 -2.58 10.58
C SER A 160 4.73 -1.58 10.88
N GLU A 161 4.79 -0.39 10.27
CA GLU A 161 3.75 0.63 10.32
C GLU A 161 3.56 1.22 8.91
N PHE A 162 2.31 1.32 8.48
CA PHE A 162 1.92 1.99 7.24
C PHE A 162 0.53 2.60 7.35
N ILE A 163 0.13 3.38 6.33
CA ILE A 163 -1.21 3.95 6.26
C ILE A 163 -2.09 2.99 5.44
N GLY A 164 -3.12 2.45 6.07
CA GLY A 164 -4.19 1.68 5.44
C GLY A 164 -5.24 2.59 4.80
N LEU A 165 -5.81 2.11 3.69
CA LEU A 165 -6.99 2.68 3.05
C LEU A 165 -8.04 1.57 3.07
N ASP A 166 -8.93 1.66 4.05
CA ASP A 166 -9.87 0.59 4.36
C ASP A 166 -11.30 1.02 4.04
N ALA A 167 -12.11 0.13 3.48
CA ALA A 167 -13.52 0.36 3.25
C ALA A 167 -14.33 -0.91 3.57
N GLU A 168 -15.55 -0.73 4.05
CA GLU A 168 -16.49 -1.80 4.38
C GLU A 168 -17.90 -1.33 4.00
N MET A 169 -18.74 -2.23 3.50
CA MET A 169 -20.11 -1.87 3.08
C MET A 169 -21.02 -3.09 3.12
N GLU A 170 -22.30 -2.83 3.37
CA GLU A 170 -23.38 -3.77 3.15
C GLU A 170 -23.50 -4.12 1.67
N ILE A 171 -23.68 -5.40 1.38
CA ILE A 171 -23.87 -5.92 0.03
C ILE A 171 -25.32 -6.40 -0.05
N MET A 172 -26.10 -5.82 -0.96
CA MET A 172 -27.51 -6.18 -1.12
C MET A 172 -27.73 -7.30 -2.16
N GLU A 173 -26.89 -7.41 -3.21
CA GLU A 173 -27.03 -8.44 -4.27
C GLU A 173 -25.67 -8.89 -4.88
N HIS A 174 -25.63 -10.12 -5.40
CA HIS A 174 -24.44 -10.95 -5.68
C HIS A 174 -24.13 -11.04 -7.19
N TYR A 175 -22.88 -10.86 -7.65
CA TYR A 175 -22.48 -11.23 -9.03
C TYR A 175 -21.06 -11.84 -9.19
N LEU A 176 -21.10 -13.05 -9.76
CA LEU A 176 -20.15 -13.96 -10.46
C LEU A 176 -18.61 -13.76 -10.50
N ARG A 177 -17.89 -14.90 -10.32
CA ARG A 177 -16.43 -15.10 -10.58
C ARG A 177 -16.08 -15.98 -11.81
N SER A 178 -17.02 -16.55 -12.57
CA SER A 178 -16.68 -17.79 -13.30
C SER A 178 -16.19 -17.70 -14.75
N ALA A 179 -16.00 -16.54 -15.39
CA ALA A 179 -15.75 -16.51 -16.85
C ALA A 179 -14.27 -16.49 -17.30
N ILE A 180 -13.35 -15.85 -16.55
CA ILE A 180 -12.06 -15.43 -17.14
C ILE A 180 -10.90 -16.41 -16.92
N LEU A 181 -10.92 -17.22 -15.85
CA LEU A 181 -9.81 -18.12 -15.50
C LEU A 181 -9.84 -19.47 -16.26
N LEU A 182 -11.01 -19.93 -16.69
CA LEU A 182 -11.17 -21.18 -17.45
C LEU A 182 -10.69 -21.07 -18.91
N GLU A 183 -10.73 -19.89 -19.51
CA GLU A 183 -10.28 -19.66 -20.91
C GLU A 183 -8.75 -19.63 -21.08
N ALA A 184 -7.97 -19.54 -20.01
CA ALA A 184 -6.52 -19.34 -20.08
C ALA A 184 -5.69 -20.64 -20.01
N GLY A 185 -6.33 -21.82 -19.95
CA GLY A 185 -5.65 -23.12 -20.06
C GLY A 185 -4.63 -23.45 -18.96
N MET A 186 -4.70 -22.81 -17.79
CA MET A 186 -3.79 -23.08 -16.67
C MET A 186 -4.38 -24.08 -15.68
N GLU A 187 -3.65 -25.16 -15.41
CA GLU A 187 -3.84 -25.97 -14.20
C GLU A 187 -3.35 -25.16 -12.99
N VAL A 188 -4.27 -24.46 -12.34
CA VAL A 188 -4.05 -23.87 -11.02
C VAL A 188 -4.70 -24.81 -10.01
N GLU A 189 -4.01 -25.11 -8.91
CA GLU A 189 -4.61 -25.85 -7.80
C GLU A 189 -5.82 -25.05 -7.29
N LEU A 190 -7.02 -25.53 -7.63
CA LEU A 190 -8.29 -24.78 -7.56
C LEU A 190 -8.68 -24.33 -6.14
N MET A 191 -7.97 -24.86 -5.14
CA MET A 191 -8.21 -24.71 -3.70
C MET A 191 -7.05 -24.07 -2.94
N GLY A 192 -5.95 -23.72 -3.62
CA GLY A 192 -4.76 -23.09 -3.02
C GLY A 192 -4.76 -21.57 -3.13
N ASP A 193 -3.90 -20.92 -2.34
CA ASP A 193 -3.62 -19.49 -2.48
C ASP A 193 -2.71 -19.23 -3.70
N LEU A 194 -2.84 -18.05 -4.31
CA LEU A 194 -1.99 -17.67 -5.44
C LEU A 194 -0.61 -17.28 -4.93
N ASN A 195 0.40 -18.07 -5.29
CA ASN A 195 1.78 -17.66 -5.02
C ASN A 195 2.18 -16.42 -5.86
N THR A 196 3.20 -15.70 -5.42
CA THR A 196 3.65 -14.44 -6.05
C THR A 196 4.01 -14.58 -7.54
N GLU A 197 4.47 -15.76 -8.00
CA GLU A 197 4.79 -15.97 -9.41
C GLU A 197 3.53 -16.17 -10.25
N ALA A 198 2.51 -16.83 -9.70
CA ALA A 198 1.19 -16.94 -10.31
C ALA A 198 0.51 -15.57 -10.44
N GLU A 199 0.57 -14.72 -9.41
CA GLU A 199 0.03 -13.34 -9.44
C GLU A 199 0.65 -12.49 -10.56
N LYS A 200 1.98 -12.53 -10.71
CA LYS A 200 2.69 -11.79 -11.77
C LYS A 200 2.36 -12.30 -13.16
N LYS A 201 2.24 -13.63 -13.33
CA LYS A 201 1.84 -14.23 -14.61
C LYS A 201 0.42 -13.85 -14.97
N LEU A 202 -0.50 -13.93 -14.02
CA LEU A 202 -1.88 -13.51 -14.19
C LEU A 202 -1.99 -12.03 -14.56
N GLY A 203 -1.20 -11.16 -13.93
CA GLY A 203 -1.14 -9.75 -14.30
C GLY A 203 -0.66 -9.50 -15.74
N ARG A 204 0.30 -10.29 -16.24
CA ARG A 204 0.74 -10.23 -17.65
C ARG A 204 -0.37 -10.67 -18.61
N LEU A 205 -1.04 -11.78 -18.31
CA LEU A 205 -2.14 -12.29 -19.13
C LEU A 205 -3.32 -11.31 -19.17
N VAL A 206 -3.69 -10.71 -18.04
CA VAL A 206 -4.75 -9.69 -17.97
C VAL A 206 -4.37 -8.46 -18.79
N LYS A 207 -3.11 -8.04 -18.73
CA LYS A 207 -2.60 -6.92 -19.53
C LYS A 207 -2.65 -7.21 -21.03
N GLU A 208 -2.24 -8.41 -21.45
CA GLU A 208 -2.27 -8.84 -22.85
C GLU A 208 -3.71 -8.96 -23.38
N LYS A 209 -4.63 -9.54 -22.60
CA LYS A 209 -6.01 -9.80 -23.03
C LYS A 209 -6.92 -8.57 -22.94
N TYR A 210 -6.75 -7.74 -21.91
CA TYR A 210 -7.69 -6.67 -21.58
C TYR A 210 -7.05 -5.26 -21.58
N GLY A 211 -5.75 -5.15 -21.83
CA GLY A 211 -5.06 -3.85 -21.90
C GLY A 211 -5.02 -3.09 -20.57
N THR A 212 -5.36 -3.73 -19.45
CA THR A 212 -5.43 -3.11 -18.12
C THR A 212 -4.35 -3.66 -17.20
N ASP A 213 -3.75 -2.77 -16.41
CA ASP A 213 -2.87 -3.13 -15.30
C ASP A 213 -3.66 -3.36 -13.98
N PHE A 214 -4.97 -3.07 -13.94
CA PHE A 214 -5.83 -3.22 -12.76
C PHE A 214 -6.91 -4.28 -12.98
N PHE A 215 -7.06 -5.21 -12.05
CA PHE A 215 -8.11 -6.23 -12.05
C PHE A 215 -8.45 -6.72 -10.65
N ILE A 216 -9.64 -7.32 -10.50
CA ILE A 216 -10.13 -7.88 -9.24
C ILE A 216 -10.37 -9.39 -9.44
N LEU A 217 -9.90 -10.20 -8.50
CA LEU A 217 -10.21 -11.62 -8.40
C LEU A 217 -11.19 -11.83 -7.26
N TYR A 218 -12.41 -12.22 -7.59
CA TYR A 218 -13.48 -12.49 -6.62
C TYR A 218 -13.47 -13.98 -6.16
N ARG A 219 -14.31 -14.42 -5.21
CA ARG A 219 -14.55 -15.79 -4.71
C ARG A 219 -13.36 -16.74 -4.41
N TYR A 220 -12.45 -16.42 -3.48
CA TYR A 220 -11.37 -17.36 -3.11
C TYR A 220 -11.85 -18.57 -2.30
N PRO A 221 -11.06 -19.66 -2.26
CA PRO A 221 -11.34 -20.81 -1.39
C PRO A 221 -11.52 -20.36 0.07
N SER A 222 -12.56 -20.83 0.75
CA SER A 222 -12.87 -20.45 2.13
C SER A 222 -11.75 -20.84 3.10
N ALA A 223 -11.03 -21.93 2.81
CA ALA A 223 -9.96 -22.45 3.66
C ALA A 223 -8.74 -21.54 3.77
N VAL A 224 -8.50 -20.66 2.78
CA VAL A 224 -7.33 -19.75 2.77
C VAL A 224 -7.69 -18.34 3.25
N ARG A 225 -8.92 -18.13 3.71
CA ARG A 225 -9.43 -16.81 4.11
C ARG A 225 -9.61 -16.71 5.63
N PRO A 226 -9.55 -15.48 6.20
CA PRO A 226 -9.84 -15.28 7.62
C PRO A 226 -11.22 -15.81 8.02
N PHE A 227 -11.37 -16.21 9.29
CA PHE A 227 -12.57 -16.89 9.80
C PHE A 227 -13.88 -16.09 9.65
N TYR A 228 -13.80 -14.76 9.55
CA TYR A 228 -14.96 -13.87 9.40
C TYR A 228 -15.42 -13.74 7.94
N THR A 229 -14.76 -14.40 6.99
CA THR A 229 -15.10 -14.31 5.57
C THR A 229 -16.37 -15.11 5.29
N MET A 230 -17.38 -14.47 4.72
CA MET A 230 -18.65 -15.10 4.42
C MET A 230 -18.47 -16.21 3.35
N PRO A 231 -18.90 -17.46 3.62
CA PRO A 231 -18.93 -18.51 2.60
C PRO A 231 -19.85 -18.13 1.43
N CYS A 232 -19.53 -18.61 0.24
CA CYS A 232 -20.37 -18.46 -0.93
C CYS A 232 -21.66 -19.28 -0.75
N CYS A 233 -22.80 -18.66 -1.03
CA CYS A 233 -24.12 -19.28 -0.88
C CYS A 233 -24.33 -20.45 -1.86
N GLU A 234 -23.70 -20.40 -3.04
CA GLU A 234 -23.78 -21.46 -4.06
C GLU A 234 -22.85 -22.64 -3.75
N ASN A 235 -21.66 -22.36 -3.20
CA ASN A 235 -20.66 -23.38 -2.90
C ASN A 235 -19.80 -22.96 -1.68
N PRO A 236 -20.03 -23.55 -0.50
CA PRO A 236 -19.32 -23.19 0.74
C PRO A 236 -17.80 -23.42 0.70
N ALA A 237 -17.28 -24.21 -0.25
CA ALA A 237 -15.83 -24.36 -0.46
C ALA A 237 -15.16 -23.04 -0.90
N TYR A 238 -15.94 -22.12 -1.47
CA TYR A 238 -15.52 -20.77 -1.82
C TYR A 238 -16.17 -19.75 -0.88
N SER A 239 -15.57 -18.58 -0.79
CA SER A 239 -16.02 -17.44 0.02
C SER A 239 -16.45 -16.28 -0.86
N ASN A 240 -17.12 -15.27 -0.30
CA ASN A 240 -17.48 -14.02 -1.00
C ASN A 240 -16.38 -12.96 -0.84
N SER A 241 -15.12 -13.38 -0.92
CA SER A 241 -13.95 -12.53 -0.77
C SER A 241 -13.45 -12.03 -2.14
N PHE A 242 -12.63 -10.98 -2.16
CA PHE A 242 -11.90 -10.57 -3.35
C PHE A 242 -10.51 -10.03 -3.04
N ASP A 243 -9.62 -10.13 -4.03
CA ASP A 243 -8.34 -9.43 -4.06
C ASP A 243 -8.28 -8.52 -5.28
N ALA A 244 -7.81 -7.28 -5.09
CA ALA A 244 -7.52 -6.34 -6.17
C ALA A 244 -6.03 -6.31 -6.46
N PHE A 245 -5.67 -6.28 -7.74
CA PHE A 245 -4.31 -6.34 -8.23
C PHE A 245 -3.97 -5.13 -9.10
N ILE A 246 -2.74 -4.62 -8.94
CA ILE A 246 -2.14 -3.63 -9.85
C ILE A 246 -0.82 -4.20 -10.37
N ARG A 247 -0.68 -4.30 -11.70
CA ARG A 247 0.50 -4.85 -12.40
C ARG A 247 0.89 -6.25 -11.91
N GLY A 248 -0.12 -7.11 -11.68
CA GLY A 248 0.07 -8.48 -11.17
C GLY A 248 0.62 -8.52 -9.75
N ARG A 249 0.35 -7.50 -8.94
CA ARG A 249 0.70 -7.44 -7.52
C ARG A 249 -0.54 -7.19 -6.69
N HIS A 250 -0.70 -7.97 -5.63
CA HIS A 250 -1.77 -7.81 -4.65
C HIS A 250 -1.74 -6.40 -4.04
N TYR A 251 -2.89 -5.73 -4.01
CA TYR A 251 -3.02 -4.34 -3.57
C TYR A 251 -4.11 -4.14 -2.50
N ALA A 252 -5.20 -4.89 -2.54
CA ALA A 252 -6.25 -4.87 -1.53
C ALA A 252 -6.93 -6.24 -1.41
N HIS A 253 -7.41 -6.58 -0.22
CA HIS A 253 -8.19 -7.79 0.04
C HIS A 253 -9.47 -7.42 0.80
N LYS A 254 -10.54 -8.19 0.60
CA LYS A 254 -11.73 -8.24 1.45
C LYS A 254 -12.19 -9.68 1.59
#